data_AF-A0A967TZ53-F1
#
_entry.id   AF-A0A967TZ53-F1
#
_cell.length_a   1.000
_cell.length_b   1.000
_cell.length_c   1.000
_cell.angle_alpha   90.00
_cell.angle_beta   90.00
_cell.angle_gamma   90.00
#
_symmetry.space_group_name_H-M   'P 1'
#
loop_
_entity.id
_entity.type
_entity.pdbx_description
1 polymer ?
#
loop_
_entity_poly.entity_id
_entity_poly.type
_entity_poly.pdbx_seq_one_letter_code
_entity_poly.pdbx_strand_id
1 'polypeptide(L)'
;MPTARFGLSCSVVDGKIYAIGGAVSPTGTPLATVEAYDPATDTWSSKAPMPTARNFLTTSAVNGIIYAIGGDFAQQFTHRIVEAY
;
A
#
# COMPACT_ATOMS: atom_id res chain seq x y z
N MET A 1 -12.12 -2.31 5.70
CA MET A 1 -11.08 -2.89 4.85
C MET A 1 -11.52 -4.32 4.53
N PRO A 2 -11.68 -4.70 3.25
CA PRO A 2 -12.18 -6.02 2.87
C PRO A 2 -11.19 -7.15 3.14
N THR A 3 -9.89 -6.85 3.08
CA THR A 3 -8.82 -7.85 3.20
C THR A 3 -8.04 -7.63 4.50
N ALA A 4 -8.09 -8.57 5.45
CA ALA A 4 -7.26 -8.49 6.66
C ALA A 4 -5.77 -8.65 6.29
N ARG A 5 -4.92 -7.71 6.73
CA ARG A 5 -3.46 -7.74 6.52
C ARG A 5 -2.72 -6.93 7.57
N PHE A 6 -1.43 -7.21 7.74
CA PHE A 6 -0.50 -6.50 8.62
C PHE A 6 0.69 -5.95 7.82
N GLY A 7 1.46 -5.04 8.41
CA GLY A 7 2.65 -4.47 7.77
C GLY A 7 2.34 -3.62 6.54
N LEU A 8 1.10 -3.16 6.37
CA LEU A 8 0.73 -2.19 5.33
C LEU A 8 1.04 -0.76 5.80
N SER A 9 1.00 0.18 4.86
CA SER A 9 1.07 1.62 5.17
C SER A 9 -0.17 2.34 4.63
N CYS A 10 -0.51 3.47 5.24
CA CYS A 10 -1.66 4.29 4.84
C CYS A 10 -1.25 5.72 4.53
N SER A 11 -1.85 6.31 3.50
CA SER A 11 -1.73 7.73 3.14
C SER A 11 -3.09 8.30 2.73
N VAL A 12 -3.26 9.62 2.87
CA VAL A 12 -4.49 10.33 2.50
C VAL A 12 -4.26 11.16 1.24
N VAL A 13 -5.10 10.97 0.23
CA VAL A 13 -5.16 11.79 -1.00
C VAL A 13 -6.63 12.02 -1.35
N ASP A 14 -6.98 13.26 -1.71
CA ASP A 14 -8.33 13.66 -2.13
C ASP A 14 -9.44 13.22 -1.16
N GLY A 15 -9.18 13.31 0.15
CA GLY A 15 -10.11 12.93 1.21
C GLY A 15 -10.31 11.42 1.40
N LYS A 16 -9.54 10.57 0.69
CA LYS A 16 -9.62 9.11 0.77
C LYS A 16 -8.38 8.53 1.46
N ILE A 17 -8.57 7.46 2.22
CA ILE A 17 -7.48 6.74 2.88
C ILE A 17 -7.07 5.57 2.01
N TYR A 18 -5.83 5.56 1.53
CA TYR A 18 -5.27 4.47 0.74
C TYR A 18 -4.46 3.54 1.65
N ALA A 19 -4.83 2.26 1.67
CA ALA A 19 -4.15 1.18 2.36
C ALA A 19 -3.31 0.39 1.35
N ILE A 20 -1.99 0.44 1.48
CA ILE A 20 -1.02 -0.03 0.48
C ILE A 20 -0.14 -1.15 1.03
N GLY A 21 -0.03 -2.23 0.27
CA GLY A 21 0.88 -3.34 0.57
C GLY A 21 0.46 -4.18 1.78
N GLY A 22 1.43 -4.74 2.48
CA GLY A 22 1.25 -5.62 3.64
C GLY A 22 1.25 -7.11 3.26
N ALA A 23 0.93 -7.97 4.22
CA ALA A 23 0.80 -9.41 4.00
C ALA A 23 -0.36 -9.99 4.83
N VAL A 24 -0.85 -11.18 4.45
CA VAL A 24 -1.97 -11.84 5.16
C VAL A 24 -1.49 -12.55 6.44
N SER A 25 -0.24 -13.01 6.48
CA SER A 25 0.38 -13.63 7.66
C SER A 25 1.85 -13.24 7.81
N PRO A 26 2.42 -13.27 9.03
CA PRO A 26 3.81 -12.89 9.31
C PRO A 26 4.86 -13.58 8.42
N THR A 27 4.56 -14.79 7.95
CA THR A 27 5.42 -15.60 7.09
C THR A 27 4.93 -15.68 5.63
N GLY A 28 3.87 -14.94 5.30
CA GLY A 28 3.25 -14.95 3.97
C GLY A 28 3.94 -14.06 2.97
N THR A 29 3.65 -14.28 1.69
CA THR A 29 4.12 -13.42 0.60
C THR A 29 3.56 -12.00 0.75
N PRO A 30 4.39 -10.96 0.58
CA PRO A 30 3.90 -9.59 0.49
C PRO A 30 2.83 -9.42 -0.58
N LEU A 31 1.95 -8.44 -0.39
CA LEU A 31 0.88 -8.09 -1.31
C LEU A 31 1.24 -6.81 -2.07
N ALA A 32 0.80 -6.76 -3.32
CA ALA A 32 0.80 -5.55 -4.14
C ALA A 32 -0.51 -4.76 -3.99
N THR A 33 -1.41 -5.18 -3.09
CA THR A 33 -2.77 -4.66 -3.02
C THR A 33 -2.79 -3.19 -2.60
N VAL A 34 -3.60 -2.41 -3.32
CA VAL A 34 -3.98 -1.04 -2.95
C VAL A 34 -5.50 -0.99 -2.85
N GLU A 35 -6.00 -0.57 -1.70
CA GLU A 35 -7.43 -0.32 -1.48
C GLU A 35 -7.62 1.09 -0.95
N ALA A 36 -8.64 1.80 -1.44
CA ALA A 36 -8.99 3.13 -0.95
C ALA A 36 -10.32 3.07 -0.19
N TYR A 37 -10.32 3.62 1.02
CA TYR A 37 -11.51 3.91 1.79
C TYR A 37 -12.01 5.31 1.47
N ASP A 38 -13.31 5.41 1.19
CA ASP A 38 -14.02 6.66 0.99
C ASP A 38 -14.92 6.91 2.21
N PRO A 39 -14.53 7.83 3.13
CA PRO A 39 -15.30 8.12 4.33
C PRO A 39 -16.69 8.71 4.06
N ALA A 40 -16.91 9.32 2.88
CA ALA A 40 -18.20 9.93 2.55
C ALA A 40 -19.27 8.88 2.23
N THR A 41 -18.85 7.69 1.78
CA THR A 41 -19.75 6.59 1.42
C THR A 41 -19.62 5.39 2.35
N ASP A 42 -18.65 5.42 3.27
CA ASP A 42 -18.25 4.29 4.10
C ASP A 42 -17.94 3.02 3.28
N THR A 43 -17.28 3.20 2.14
CA THR A 43 -16.96 2.09 1.23
C THR A 43 -15.48 1.94 0.97
N TRP A 44 -15.09 0.71 0.66
CA TRP A 44 -13.75 0.36 0.20
C TRP A 44 -13.78 0.04 -1.29
N SER A 45 -12.76 0.46 -2.02
CA SER A 45 -12.59 0.16 -3.45
C SER A 45 -11.17 -0.30 -3.74
N SER A 46 -11.03 -1.32 -4.59
CA SER A 46 -9.72 -1.74 -5.12
C SER A 46 -9.16 -0.68 -6.07
N LYS A 47 -7.84 -0.51 -6.06
CA LYS A 47 -7.09 0.37 -6.97
C LYS A 47 -6.08 -0.44 -7.77
N ALA A 48 -5.35 0.24 -8.67
CA ALA A 48 -4.24 -0.37 -9.37
C ALA A 48 -3.24 -0.93 -8.34
N PRO A 49 -2.81 -2.20 -8.47
CA PRO A 49 -1.84 -2.78 -7.56
C PRO A 49 -0.45 -2.16 -7.77
N MET A 50 0.41 -2.24 -6.77
CA MET A 50 1.82 -1.90 -6.93
C MET A 50 2.48 -2.86 -7.94
N PRO A 51 3.44 -2.41 -8.78
CA PRO A 51 4.24 -3.31 -9.61
C PRO A 51 5.04 -4.31 -8.78
N THR A 52 5.46 -3.91 -7.58
CA THR A 52 6.20 -4.77 -6.64
C THR A 52 5.39 -4.94 -5.37
N ALA A 53 5.13 -6.19 -4.99
CA ALA A 53 4.49 -6.51 -3.72
C ALA A 53 5.44 -6.25 -2.54
N ARG A 54 4.96 -5.54 -1.51
CA ARG A 54 5.79 -5.06 -0.38
C ARG A 54 5.02 -5.12 0.94
N ASN A 55 5.67 -5.52 2.02
CA ASN A 55 5.20 -5.34 3.41
C ASN A 55 6.25 -4.56 4.22
N PHE A 56 5.86 -4.05 5.39
CA PHE A 56 6.69 -3.18 6.24
C PHE A 56 7.24 -1.93 5.51
N LEU A 57 6.54 -1.50 4.46
CA LEU A 57 6.84 -0.27 3.72
C LEU A 57 6.31 0.97 4.46
N THR A 58 6.75 2.15 4.03
CA THR A 58 6.12 3.42 4.38
C THR A 58 5.50 4.09 3.15
N THR A 59 4.53 4.97 3.37
CA THR A 59 3.92 5.78 2.32
C THR A 59 3.94 7.26 2.70
N SER A 60 4.06 8.14 1.71
CA SER A 60 3.95 9.59 1.91
C SER A 60 3.20 10.23 0.74
N ALA A 61 2.25 11.11 1.02
CA ALA A 61 1.52 11.84 -0.01
C ALA A 61 2.15 13.22 -0.23
N VAL A 62 2.52 13.54 -1.48
CA VAL A 62 2.99 14.87 -1.89
C VAL A 62 2.31 15.25 -3.20
N ASN A 63 1.69 16.43 -3.24
CA ASN A 63 1.00 16.97 -4.42
C ASN A 63 -0.03 16.00 -5.04
N GLY A 64 -0.81 15.31 -4.21
CA GLY A 64 -1.84 14.36 -4.66
C GLY A 64 -1.28 13.02 -5.15
N ILE A 65 0.01 12.76 -4.96
CA ILE A 65 0.67 11.52 -5.33
C ILE A 65 1.14 10.79 -4.08
N ILE A 66 0.81 9.51 -3.95
CA ILE A 66 1.27 8.63 -2.87
C ILE A 66 2.54 7.93 -3.29
N TYR A 67 3.57 8.09 -2.48
CA TYR A 67 4.88 7.49 -2.65
C TYR A 67 5.08 6.30 -1.74
N ALA A 68 5.18 5.09 -2.30
CA ALA A 68 5.53 3.87 -1.56
C ALA A 68 7.06 3.71 -1.48
N ILE A 69 7.61 3.55 -0.28
CA ILE A 69 9.06 3.59 -0.03
C ILE A 69 9.49 2.44 0.87
N GLY A 70 10.52 1.70 0.46
CA GLY A 70 11.14 0.63 1.24
C GLY A 70 10.28 -0.63 1.34
N GLY A 71 10.33 -1.27 2.51
CA GLY A 71 9.66 -2.53 2.80
C GLY A 71 10.42 -3.78 2.33
N ASP A 72 9.93 -4.94 2.79
CA ASP A 72 10.42 -6.25 2.41
C ASP A 72 9.65 -6.76 1.20
N PHE A 73 10.36 -7.45 0.29
CA PHE A 73 9.78 -8.12 -0.87
C PHE A 73 10.45 -9.48 -1.09
N ALA A 74 9.74 -10.43 -1.70
CA ALA A 74 10.10 -11.85 -1.69
C ALA A 74 11.26 -12.27 -2.62
N GLN A 75 12.02 -11.35 -3.20
CA GLN A 75 13.21 -11.66 -4.03
C GLN A 75 14.28 -10.63 -3.71
N GLN A 76 15.55 -11.00 -3.71
CA GLN A 76 16.64 -10.15 -3.19
C GLN A 76 16.86 -8.85 -4.01
N PHE A 77 17.51 -7.89 -3.35
CA PHE A 77 18.08 -6.59 -3.80
C PHE A 77 17.27 -5.32 -3.55
N THR A 78 17.70 -4.60 -2.51
CA THR A 78 17.50 -3.18 -2.24
C THR A 78 17.36 -2.36 -3.52
N HIS A 79 16.20 -1.75 -3.76
CA HIS A 79 16.06 -0.74 -4.82
C HIS A 79 15.31 0.51 -4.34
N ARG A 80 15.96 1.63 -4.62
CA ARG A 80 15.67 3.03 -4.27
C ARG A 80 14.55 3.60 -5.16
N ILE A 81 13.44 2.88 -5.31
CA ILE A 81 12.36 3.30 -6.20
C ILE A 81 11.22 3.83 -5.34
N VAL A 82 10.95 5.11 -5.55
CA VAL A 82 9.80 5.84 -5.06
C VAL A 82 8.71 5.65 -6.12
N GLU A 83 7.61 4.98 -5.79
CA GLU A 83 6.52 4.67 -6.72
C GLU A 83 5.31 5.58 -6.45
N ALA A 84 4.70 6.15 -7.49
CA ALA A 84 3.64 7.15 -7.43
C ALA A 84 2.25 6.55 -7.70
N TYR A 85 1.26 6.84 -6.85
CA TYR A 85 -0.14 6.41 -6.98
C TYR A 85 -1.14 7.51 -6.67
#